data_AF-A0A8T6I7G7-F1
#
_entry.id   AF-A0A8T6I7G7-F1
#
_cell.length_a   1.000
_cell.length_b   1.000
_cell.length_c   1.000
_cell.angle_alpha   90.00
_cell.angle_beta   90.00
_cell.angle_gamma   90.00
#
_symmetry.space_group_name_H-M   'P 1'
#
loop_
_entity.id
_entity.type
_entity.pdbx_description
1 polymer ?
#
loop_
_entity_poly.entity_id
_entity_poly.type
_entity_poly.pdbx_seq_one_letter_code
_entity_poly.pdbx_strand_id
1 'polypeptide(L)'
;MAKYMLRANYTQQGLAGLLKEGGTGRRQALTRTVEGVGGSVEAMYYAFGDCDLYLIVDLPDETSAAALSLAIGAAGALDLKITVLLTPETVDDAVAQSVPYRAPGE
;
A
#
# COMPACT_ATOMS: atom_id res chain seq x y z
N MET A 1 -2.70 -14.15 -1.82
CA MET A 1 -3.18 -12.82 -1.37
C MET A 1 -2.81 -11.81 -2.44
N ALA A 2 -3.58 -10.74 -2.59
CA ALA A 2 -3.22 -9.66 -3.52
C ALA A 2 -2.17 -8.77 -2.85
N LYS A 3 -1.15 -8.37 -3.62
CA LYS A 3 -0.04 -7.55 -3.12
C LYS A 3 -0.33 -6.08 -3.40
N TYR A 4 -0.04 -5.21 -2.42
CA TYR A 4 -0.30 -3.79 -2.51
C TYR A 4 0.92 -2.98 -2.04
N MET A 5 1.20 -1.89 -2.75
CA MET A 5 2.07 -0.82 -2.27
C MET A 5 1.23 0.30 -1.68
N LEU A 6 1.49 0.62 -0.43
CA LEU A 6 1.08 1.86 0.21
C LEU A 6 2.26 2.83 0.14
N ARG A 7 2.01 4.04 -0.37
CA ARG A 7 2.95 5.16 -0.29
C ARG A 7 2.26 6.34 0.38
N ALA A 8 2.94 7.01 1.30
CA ALA A 8 2.34 8.07 2.09
C ALA A 8 3.32 9.20 2.44
N ASN A 9 2.74 10.38 2.68
CA ASN A 9 3.40 11.53 3.31
C ASN A 9 2.72 11.84 4.64
N TYR A 10 3.50 12.26 5.63
CA TYR A 10 2.98 12.68 6.92
C TYR A 10 2.31 14.06 6.82
N THR A 11 1.13 14.18 7.41
CA THR A 11 0.56 15.50 7.74
C THR A 11 1.34 16.10 8.90
N GLN A 12 1.19 17.41 9.16
CA GLN A 12 1.85 18.04 10.33
C GLN A 12 1.47 17.35 11.66
N GLN A 13 0.20 16.93 11.78
CA GLN A 13 -0.28 16.14 12.93
C GLN A 13 0.41 14.77 12.99
N GLY A 14 0.49 14.06 11.87
CA GLY A 14 1.13 12.76 11.79
C GLY A 14 2.63 12.82 12.11
N LEU A 15 3.33 13.84 11.62
CA LEU A 15 4.75 14.07 11.88
C LEU A 15 5.01 14.35 13.38
N ALA A 16 4.14 15.11 14.04
CA ALA A 16 4.19 15.31 15.49
C ALA A 16 3.96 14.00 16.29
N GLY A 17 3.23 13.03 15.71
CA GLY A 17 3.12 11.67 16.23
C GLY A 17 4.39 10.83 15.99
N LEU A 18 4.94 10.85 14.77
CA LEU A 18 6.18 10.18 14.40
C LEU A 18 7.35 10.61 15.29
N LEU A 19 7.48 11.91 15.58
CA LEU A 19 8.53 12.45 16.46
C LEU A 19 8.43 11.96 17.91
N LYS A 20 7.25 11.52 18.37
CA LYS A 20 7.03 10.98 19.72
C LYS A 20 7.20 9.47 19.79
N GLU A 21 6.71 8.74 18.78
CA GLU A 21 6.67 7.27 18.77
C GLU A 21 7.90 6.62 18.08
N GLY A 22 8.61 7.39 17.25
CA GLY A 22 9.70 6.91 16.42
C GLY A 22 9.22 6.01 15.26
N GLY A 23 10.11 5.82 14.27
CA GLY A 23 9.75 5.07 13.06
C GLY A 23 9.40 3.60 13.31
N THR A 24 10.00 2.98 14.33
CA THR A 24 9.73 1.61 14.76
C THR A 24 8.38 1.45 15.48
N GLY A 25 7.97 2.42 16.29
CA GLY A 25 6.65 2.47 16.90
C GLY A 25 5.55 2.59 15.84
N ARG A 26 5.76 3.47 14.85
CA ARG A 26 4.86 3.58 13.69
C ARG A 26 4.76 2.30 12.86
N ARG A 27 5.87 1.55 12.69
CA ARG A 27 5.83 0.22 12.07
C ARG A 27 4.94 -0.75 12.84
N GLN A 28 5.11 -0.86 14.16
CA GLN A 28 4.26 -1.73 14.99
C GLN A 28 2.78 -1.31 15.01
N ALA A 29 2.48 -0.02 14.85
CA ALA A 29 1.10 0.45 14.68
C ALA A 29 0.52 -0.03 13.34
N LEU A 30 1.21 0.24 12.23
CA LEU A 30 0.76 -0.14 10.88
C LEU A 30 0.65 -1.66 10.70
N THR A 31 1.60 -2.44 11.21
CA THR A 31 1.55 -3.91 11.17
C THR A 31 0.28 -4.42 11.84
N ARG A 32 -0.07 -3.94 13.04
CA ARG A 32 -1.32 -4.33 13.73
C ARG A 32 -2.59 -3.91 12.97
N THR A 33 -2.57 -2.77 12.27
CA THR A 33 -3.69 -2.35 11.43
C THR A 33 -3.88 -3.28 10.23
N VAL A 34 -2.79 -3.73 9.60
CA VAL A 34 -2.80 -4.66 8.45
C VAL A 34 -3.20 -6.07 8.88
N GLU A 35 -2.65 -6.58 9.99
CA GLU A 35 -3.04 -7.87 10.58
C GLU A 35 -4.52 -7.88 11.01
N GLY A 36 -5.02 -6.76 11.51
CA GLY A 36 -6.43 -6.59 11.89
C GLY A 36 -7.45 -6.71 10.74
N VAL A 37 -7.01 -6.59 9.48
CA VAL A 37 -7.83 -6.85 8.27
C VAL A 37 -7.44 -8.16 7.57
N GLY A 38 -6.74 -9.05 8.27
CA GLY A 38 -6.32 -10.38 7.78
C GLY A 38 -5.12 -10.37 6.84
N GLY A 39 -4.37 -9.25 6.75
CA GLY A 39 -3.20 -9.12 5.90
C GLY A 39 -1.87 -9.33 6.63
N SER A 40 -0.76 -9.13 5.90
CA SER A 40 0.59 -9.13 6.44
C SER A 40 1.45 -8.00 5.86
N VAL A 41 2.39 -7.48 6.64
CA VAL A 41 3.40 -6.51 6.17
C VAL A 41 4.64 -7.27 5.70
N GLU A 42 4.99 -7.10 4.42
CA GLU A 42 6.22 -7.64 3.82
C GLU A 42 7.42 -6.73 4.13
N ALA A 43 7.27 -5.43 3.87
CA ALA A 43 8.35 -4.45 4.02
C ALA A 43 7.82 -3.06 4.37
N MET A 44 8.61 -2.28 5.12
CA MET A 44 8.33 -0.89 5.43
C MET A 44 9.63 -0.08 5.40
N TYR A 45 9.65 1.01 4.64
CA TYR A 45 10.80 1.89 4.50
C TYR A 45 10.38 3.35 4.61
N TYR A 46 11.18 4.14 5.34
CA TYR A 46 11.16 5.59 5.22
C TYR A 46 12.06 6.00 4.07
N ALA A 47 11.70 7.06 3.35
CA ALA A 47 12.45 7.55 2.20
C ALA A 47 12.51 9.09 2.19
N PHE A 48 13.49 9.61 1.46
CA PHE A 48 13.52 11.00 1.05
C PHE A 48 13.08 11.09 -0.43
N GLY A 49 12.36 12.15 -0.80
CA GLY A 49 11.81 12.36 -2.14
C GLY A 49 10.31 12.62 -2.09
N ASP A 50 9.55 12.06 -3.03
CA ASP A 50 8.11 12.31 -3.19
C ASP A 50 7.21 11.72 -2.08
N CYS A 51 7.72 10.75 -1.32
CA CYS A 51 6.98 10.03 -0.28
C CYS A 51 7.87 9.76 0.93
N ASP A 52 7.44 10.20 2.12
CA ASP A 52 8.10 9.90 3.40
C ASP A 52 8.15 8.41 3.72
N LEU A 53 7.13 7.66 3.29
CA LEU A 53 6.91 6.27 3.69
C LEU A 53 6.44 5.38 2.52
N TYR A 54 7.05 4.20 2.44
CA TYR A 54 6.62 3.06 1.63
C TYR A 54 6.33 1.85 2.51
N LEU A 55 5.26 1.12 2.20
CA LEU A 55 4.84 -0.09 2.89
C LEU A 55 4.32 -1.09 1.86
N ILE A 56 4.91 -2.28 1.80
CA ILE A 56 4.44 -3.40 0.97
C ILE A 56 3.66 -4.35 1.85
N VAL A 57 2.44 -4.69 1.44
CA VAL A 57 1.52 -5.56 2.18
C VAL A 57 0.90 -6.60 1.27
N ASP A 58 0.56 -7.74 1.86
CA ASP A 58 -0.37 -8.70 1.29
C ASP A 58 -1.72 -8.55 2.00
N LEU A 59 -2.81 -8.49 1.25
CA LEU A 59 -4.18 -8.40 1.79
C LEU A 59 -5.07 -9.52 1.19
N PRO A 60 -6.13 -9.95 1.91
CA PRO A 60 -7.05 -10.96 1.41
C PRO A 60 -7.72 -10.57 0.08
N ASP A 61 -8.27 -9.36 0.02
CA ASP A 61 -9.09 -8.85 -1.08
C ASP A 61 -9.09 -7.31 -1.15
N GLU A 62 -9.82 -6.76 -2.12
CA GLU A 62 -10.00 -5.32 -2.33
C GLU A 62 -10.83 -4.62 -1.24
N THR A 63 -11.69 -5.35 -0.52
CA THR A 63 -12.49 -4.80 0.59
C THR A 63 -11.59 -4.54 1.80
N SER A 64 -10.68 -5.45 2.14
CA SER A 64 -9.64 -5.19 3.14
C SER A 64 -8.73 -4.02 2.75
N ALA A 65 -8.39 -3.88 1.46
CA ALA A 65 -7.60 -2.74 0.96
C ALA A 65 -8.35 -1.40 1.10
N ALA A 66 -9.62 -1.35 0.72
CA ALA A 66 -10.46 -0.18 0.87
C ALA A 66 -10.66 0.19 2.35
N ALA A 67 -10.94 -0.79 3.22
CA ALA A 67 -11.09 -0.58 4.65
C ALA A 67 -9.81 0.00 5.29
N LEU A 68 -8.64 -0.53 4.93
CA LEU A 68 -7.34 -0.02 5.35
C LEU A 68 -7.13 1.44 4.90
N SER A 69 -7.43 1.74 3.63
CA SER A 69 -7.31 3.10 3.07
C SER A 69 -8.19 4.11 3.80
N LEU A 70 -9.46 3.74 4.05
CA LEU A 70 -10.43 4.59 4.75
C LEU A 70 -10.04 4.81 6.21
N ALA A 71 -9.61 3.76 6.92
CA ALA A 71 -9.20 3.87 8.32
C ALA A 71 -7.94 4.74 8.50
N ILE A 72 -6.93 4.60 7.64
CA ILE A 72 -5.72 5.43 7.68
C ILE A 72 -6.03 6.87 7.29
N GLY A 73 -6.82 7.09 6.23
CA GLY A 73 -7.21 8.43 5.78
C GLY A 73 -8.03 9.18 6.83
N ALA A 74 -9.02 8.52 7.45
CA ALA A 74 -9.85 9.10 8.51
C ALA A 74 -9.06 9.48 9.77
N ALA A 75 -7.93 8.81 10.04
CA ALA A 75 -7.03 9.16 11.15
C ALA A 75 -6.23 10.47 10.90
N GLY A 76 -6.19 10.99 9.67
CA GLY A 76 -5.59 12.29 9.33
C GLY A 76 -4.07 12.40 9.49
N ALA A 77 -3.38 11.31 9.86
CA ALA A 77 -1.93 11.32 10.08
C ALA A 77 -1.10 11.19 8.79
N LEU A 78 -1.70 10.66 7.72
CA LEU A 78 -1.04 10.35 6.45
C LEU A 78 -1.92 10.78 5.27
N ASP A 79 -1.32 11.43 4.27
CA ASP A 79 -1.86 11.42 2.90
C ASP A 79 -1.40 10.12 2.23
N LEU A 80 -2.33 9.21 1.96
CA LEU A 80 -2.07 7.82 1.57
C LEU A 80 -2.54 7.54 0.15
N LYS A 81 -1.69 6.85 -0.63
CA LYS A 81 -2.06 6.23 -1.92
C LYS A 81 -1.79 4.74 -1.87
N ILE A 82 -2.80 3.94 -2.19
CA ILE A 82 -2.70 2.48 -2.34
C ILE A 82 -2.60 2.15 -3.84
N THR A 83 -1.76 1.19 -4.19
CA THR A 83 -1.57 0.71 -5.57
C THR A 83 -1.50 -0.82 -5.55
N VAL A 84 -2.31 -1.49 -6.36
CA VAL A 84 -2.20 -2.95 -6.57
C VAL A 84 -0.86 -3.23 -7.27
N LEU A 85 -0.11 -4.20 -6.77
CA LEU A 85 1.10 -4.71 -7.41
C LEU A 85 0.79 -6.04 -8.10
N LEU A 86 1.18 -6.15 -9.37
CA LEU A 86 1.22 -7.43 -10.08
C LEU A 86 2.51 -8.16 -9.74
N THR A 87 2.46 -9.47 -9.57
CA THR A 87 3.67 -10.29 -9.46
C THR A 87 4.23 -10.60 -10.85
N PRO A 88 5.51 -11.00 -10.99
CA PRO A 88 6.05 -11.46 -12.28
C PRO A 88 5.19 -12.56 -12.91
N GLU A 89 4.74 -13.53 -12.12
CA GLU A 89 3.91 -14.65 -12.57
C GLU A 89 2.54 -14.17 -13.09
N THR A 90 1.99 -13.11 -12.50
CA THR A 90 0.75 -12.47 -12.99
C THR A 90 0.96 -11.84 -14.38
N VAL A 91 2.17 -11.34 -14.66
CA VAL A 91 2.54 -10.80 -15.98
C VAL A 91 2.83 -11.93 -16.96
N ASP A 92 3.47 -13.02 -16.54
CA ASP A 92 3.69 -14.21 -17.37
C ASP A 92 2.35 -14.83 -17.83
N ASP A 93 1.40 -14.99 -16.90
CA ASP A 93 0.02 -15.43 -17.19
C ASP A 93 -0.69 -14.47 -18.16
N ALA A 94 -0.48 -13.16 -18.02
CA ALA A 94 -1.08 -12.16 -18.92
C ALA A 94 -0.45 -12.19 -20.32
N VAL A 95 0.85 -12.41 -20.45
CA VAL A 95 1.57 -12.55 -21.73
C VAL A 95 1.15 -13.81 -22.47
N ALA A 96 0.74 -14.86 -21.76
CA ALA A 96 0.19 -16.07 -22.37
C ALA A 96 -1.23 -15.91 -22.96
N GLN A 97 -1.93 -14.79 -22.69
CA GLN A 97 -3.29 -14.57 -23.19
C GLN A 97 -3.31 -13.98 -24.60
N SER A 98 -4.08 -14.62 -25.49
CA SER A 98 -4.39 -14.05 -26.80
C SER A 98 -5.44 -12.95 -26.65
N VAL A 99 -5.01 -11.70 -26.82
CA VAL A 99 -5.91 -10.53 -26.83
C VAL A 99 -6.27 -10.20 -28.29
N PRO A 100 -7.55 -10.36 -28.72
CA PRO A 100 -7.97 -9.97 -30.05
C PRO A 100 -7.97 -8.44 -30.15
N TYR A 101 -6.85 -7.88 -30.61
CA TYR A 101 -6.66 -6.46 -30.88
C TYR A 101 -6.52 -6.21 -32.37
N ARG A 102 -7.10 -5.10 -32.83
CA ARG A 102 -7.10 -4.68 -34.24
C ARG A 102 -6.80 -3.20 -34.25
N ALA A 103 -5.75 -2.76 -34.95
CA ALA A 103 -5.20 -1.43 -34.79
C ALA A 103 -6.18 -0.34 -35.28
N PRO A 104 -6.07 0.91 -34.79
CA PRO A 104 -6.80 2.05 -35.34
C PRO A 104 -6.45 2.23 -36.83
N GLY A 105 -7.43 2.06 -37.72
CA GLY A 105 -7.25 2.18 -39.18
C GLY A 105 -7.24 0.88 -39.99
N GLU A 106 -7.24 -0.29 -39.34
CA GLU A 106 -7.50 -1.60 -39.98
C GLU A 106 -9.00 -1.91 -40.13
#